data_AF-A0A2R2IYB4-F1
#
_entry.id   AF-A0A2R2IYB4-F1
#
_cell.length_a   1.000
_cell.length_b   1.000
_cell.length_c   1.000
_cell.angle_alpha   90.00
_cell.angle_beta   90.00
_cell.angle_gamma   90.00
#
_symmetry.space_group_name_H-M   'P 1'
#
loop_
_entity.id
_entity.type
_entity.pdbx_description
1 polymer ?
#
loop_
_entity_poly.entity_id
_entity_poly.type
_entity_poly.pdbx_seq_one_letter_code
_entity_poly.pdbx_strand_id
1 'polypeptide(L)'
;MSFETASAVSSLSQLLGQIEDDGTIALSDIREKANQELSYFANLAQQELHQFDISMPPAISLVSNDQCQLVLENQHPHEAEIHEWLDGNLILARKFKEIEVLFELVRAAESAGELFSENSNFHIGLTSAGPIAYFEDHHSH
;
A
#
# COMPACT_ATOMS: atom_id res chain seq x y z
N MET A 1 -10.56 30.88 -20.23
CA MET A 1 -11.04 29.63 -19.62
C MET A 1 -9.82 28.94 -19.02
N SER A 2 -9.47 29.28 -17.79
CA SER A 2 -8.30 28.74 -17.08
C SER A 2 -8.82 27.64 -16.15
N PHE A 3 -8.76 26.39 -16.60
CA PHE A 3 -9.27 25.24 -15.86
C PHE A 3 -8.19 24.74 -14.88
N GLU A 4 -8.52 24.74 -13.58
CA GLU A 4 -8.18 23.71 -12.57
C GLU A 4 -6.73 23.22 -12.36
N THR A 5 -5.69 23.82 -12.94
CA THR A 5 -4.31 23.32 -12.78
C THR A 5 -3.76 23.44 -11.35
N ALA A 6 -4.10 24.51 -10.62
CA ALA A 6 -3.57 24.75 -9.27
C ALA A 6 -4.06 23.72 -8.23
N SER A 7 -5.28 23.20 -8.39
CA SER A 7 -5.83 22.19 -7.48
C SER A 7 -5.18 20.83 -7.70
N ALA A 8 -4.97 20.45 -8.96
CA ALA A 8 -4.36 19.17 -9.31
C ALA A 8 -2.90 19.07 -8.81
N VAL A 9 -2.12 20.14 -8.95
CA VAL A 9 -0.72 20.17 -8.47
C VAL A 9 -0.67 20.00 -6.95
N SER A 10 -1.54 20.69 -6.20
CA SER A 10 -1.61 20.53 -4.73
C SER A 10 -1.97 19.10 -4.31
N SER A 11 -2.98 18.50 -4.96
CA SER A 11 -3.38 17.11 -4.68
C SER A 11 -2.29 16.10 -5.05
N LEU A 12 -1.58 16.34 -6.15
CA LEU A 12 -0.44 15.51 -6.55
C LEU A 12 0.74 15.69 -5.60
N SER A 13 1.02 16.90 -5.12
CA SER A 13 2.06 17.10 -4.10
C SER A 13 1.74 16.38 -2.79
N GLN A 14 0.47 16.33 -2.40
CA GLN A 14 0.04 15.58 -1.21
C GLN A 14 0.23 14.08 -1.36
N LEU A 15 0.02 13.56 -2.56
CA LEU A 15 0.14 12.13 -2.86
C LEU A 15 1.61 11.74 -3.07
N LEU A 16 2.33 12.46 -3.93
CA LEU A 16 3.65 12.09 -4.46
C LEU A 16 4.83 12.71 -3.71
N GLY A 17 4.60 13.71 -2.87
CA GLY A 17 5.67 14.49 -2.23
C GLY A 17 5.89 15.85 -2.90
N GLN A 18 7.00 16.51 -2.57
CA GLN A 18 7.26 17.86 -3.05
C GLN A 18 7.53 17.87 -4.56
N ILE A 19 6.79 18.69 -5.30
CA ILE A 19 6.99 18.92 -6.72
C ILE A 19 7.86 20.16 -6.86
N GLU A 20 8.96 20.07 -7.60
CA GLU A 20 9.86 21.19 -7.86
C GLU A 20 9.22 22.23 -8.81
N ASP A 21 9.79 23.43 -8.87
CA ASP A 21 9.28 24.53 -9.71
C ASP A 21 9.30 24.19 -11.21
N ASP A 22 10.12 23.22 -11.63
CA ASP A 22 10.18 22.72 -13.01
C ASP A 22 9.19 21.56 -13.28
N GLY A 23 8.39 21.17 -12.29
CA GLY A 23 7.41 20.10 -12.36
C GLY A 23 7.98 18.70 -12.17
N THR A 24 9.25 18.57 -11.80
CA THR A 24 9.87 17.27 -11.50
C THR A 24 9.64 16.86 -10.05
N ILE A 25 9.77 15.56 -9.79
CA ILE A 25 9.66 14.96 -8.46
C ILE A 25 10.86 14.04 -8.28
N ALA A 26 11.59 14.20 -7.17
CA ALA A 26 12.70 13.33 -6.86
C ALA A 26 12.18 11.95 -6.43
N LEU A 27 12.75 10.88 -7.02
CA LEU A 27 12.39 9.50 -6.66
C LEU A 27 12.65 9.22 -5.16
N SER A 28 13.63 9.88 -4.54
CA SER A 28 13.87 9.82 -3.10
C SER A 28 12.65 10.23 -2.29
N ASP A 29 11.92 11.24 -2.74
CA ASP A 29 10.81 11.84 -2.00
C ASP A 29 9.59 10.93 -2.09
N ILE A 30 9.37 10.31 -3.26
CA ILE A 30 8.33 9.28 -3.45
C ILE A 30 8.65 8.06 -2.57
N ARG A 31 9.91 7.61 -2.51
CA ARG A 31 10.31 6.51 -1.62
C ARG A 31 10.11 6.85 -0.15
N GLU A 32 10.48 8.05 0.27
CA GLU A 32 10.28 8.48 1.65
C GLU A 32 8.79 8.51 1.99
N LYS A 33 7.96 9.09 1.11
CA LYS A 33 6.50 9.11 1.24
C LYS A 33 5.90 7.70 1.31
N ALA A 34 6.33 6.79 0.44
CA ALA A 34 5.89 5.40 0.43
C ALA A 34 6.16 4.70 1.77
N ASN A 35 7.37 4.87 2.32
CA ASN A 35 7.75 4.28 3.61
C ASN A 35 7.02 4.93 4.80
N GLN A 36 6.77 6.23 4.75
CA GLN A 36 5.98 6.93 5.76
C GLN A 36 4.54 6.43 5.78
N GLU A 37 3.89 6.32 4.62
CA GLU A 37 2.52 5.80 4.52
C GLU A 37 2.44 4.32 4.92
N LEU A 38 3.42 3.50 4.54
CA LEU A 38 3.52 2.10 4.97
C LEU A 38 3.60 1.99 6.50
N SER A 39 4.42 2.84 7.13
CA SER A 39 4.54 2.89 8.59
C SER A 39 3.25 3.35 9.26
N TYR A 40 2.59 4.35 8.68
CA TYR A 40 1.30 4.84 9.16
C TYR A 40 0.22 3.75 9.08
N PHE A 41 0.12 3.06 7.93
CA PHE A 41 -0.80 1.94 7.73
C PHE A 41 -0.56 0.82 8.74
N ALA A 42 0.69 0.45 8.95
CA ALA A 42 1.05 -0.59 9.92
C ALA A 42 0.63 -0.22 11.34
N ASN A 43 0.85 1.04 11.75
CA ASN A 43 0.42 1.52 13.06
C ASN A 43 -1.11 1.51 13.22
N LEU A 44 -1.83 1.96 12.19
CA LEU A 44 -3.30 1.92 12.18
C LEU A 44 -3.80 0.47 12.28
N ALA A 45 -3.27 -0.41 11.44
CA ALA A 45 -3.66 -1.82 11.43
C ALA A 45 -3.37 -2.50 12.77
N GLN A 46 -2.19 -2.27 13.37
CA GLN A 46 -1.85 -2.81 14.69
C GLN A 46 -2.81 -2.31 15.77
N GLN A 47 -3.16 -1.02 15.78
CA GLN A 47 -4.10 -0.45 16.75
C GLN A 47 -5.50 -1.06 16.64
N GLU A 48 -5.96 -1.36 15.42
CA GLU A 48 -7.24 -2.00 15.19
C GLU A 48 -7.20 -3.49 15.56
N LEU A 49 -6.18 -4.22 15.12
CA LEU A 49 -5.98 -5.64 15.45
C LEU A 49 -5.86 -5.90 16.96
N HIS A 50 -5.23 -4.99 17.70
CA HIS A 50 -5.16 -5.07 19.16
C HIS A 50 -6.54 -5.03 19.85
N GLN A 51 -7.57 -4.46 19.20
CA GLN A 51 -8.95 -4.46 19.73
C GLN A 51 -9.61 -5.84 19.61
N PHE A 52 -9.08 -6.71 18.76
CA PHE A 52 -9.50 -8.09 18.57
C PHE A 52 -8.58 -9.10 19.29
N ASP A 53 -7.70 -8.63 20.18
CA ASP A 53 -6.65 -9.44 20.83
C ASP A 53 -5.69 -10.15 19.85
N ILE A 54 -5.58 -9.64 18.62
CA ILE A 54 -4.67 -10.17 17.60
C ILE A 54 -3.33 -9.44 17.71
N SER A 55 -2.25 -10.20 17.78
CA SER A 55 -0.88 -9.66 17.84
C SER A 55 0.06 -10.49 16.99
N MET A 56 1.13 -9.85 16.51
CA MET A 56 2.17 -10.52 15.72
C MET A 56 3.26 -11.07 16.67
N PRO A 57 3.81 -12.27 16.43
CA PRO A 57 3.53 -13.23 15.35
C PRO A 57 2.30 -14.15 15.63
N PRO A 58 1.74 -14.83 14.60
CA PRO A 58 2.23 -14.94 13.21
C PRO A 58 2.00 -13.67 12.39
N ALA A 59 2.72 -13.53 11.28
CA ALA A 59 2.58 -12.37 10.39
C ALA A 59 1.22 -12.37 9.68
N ILE A 60 0.75 -11.19 9.29
CA ILE A 60 -0.44 -10.99 8.46
C ILE A 60 0.02 -10.46 7.11
N SER A 61 -0.33 -11.15 6.03
CA SER A 61 -0.10 -10.71 4.66
C SER A 61 -1.41 -10.25 4.05
N LEU A 62 -1.44 -8.99 3.61
CA LEU A 62 -2.62 -8.35 3.04
C LEU A 62 -2.41 -8.08 1.56
N VAL A 63 -3.44 -8.34 0.75
CA VAL A 63 -3.48 -8.10 -0.69
C VAL A 63 -4.82 -7.49 -1.09
N SER A 64 -4.86 -6.72 -2.18
CA SER A 64 -6.14 -6.31 -2.79
C SER A 64 -6.59 -7.36 -3.80
N ASN A 65 -7.80 -7.88 -3.66
CA ASN A 65 -8.38 -8.80 -4.64
C ASN A 65 -8.95 -8.06 -5.87
N ASP A 66 -9.44 -8.81 -6.86
CA ASP A 66 -10.04 -8.31 -8.11
C ASP A 66 -11.28 -7.41 -7.90
N GLN A 67 -11.88 -7.44 -6.71
CA GLN A 67 -13.02 -6.61 -6.32
C GLN A 67 -12.59 -5.34 -5.57
N CYS A 68 -11.30 -5.02 -5.57
CA CYS A 68 -10.68 -3.92 -4.82
C CYS A 68 -10.93 -4.02 -3.30
N GLN A 69 -11.09 -5.25 -2.78
CA GLN A 69 -11.22 -5.50 -1.35
C GLN A 69 -9.87 -5.94 -0.79
N LEU A 70 -9.55 -5.43 0.39
CA LEU A 70 -8.37 -5.87 1.15
C LEU A 70 -8.68 -7.22 1.80
N VAL A 71 -7.85 -8.22 1.55
CA VAL A 71 -8.05 -9.59 2.06
C VAL A 71 -6.77 -10.12 2.70
N LEU A 72 -6.94 -11.07 3.63
CA LEU A 72 -5.86 -11.87 4.19
C LEU A 72 -5.44 -12.96 3.21
N GLU A 73 -4.15 -13.08 2.94
CA GLU A 73 -3.63 -14.05 1.98
C GLU A 73 -2.97 -15.27 2.61
N ASN A 74 -2.35 -15.11 3.77
CA ASN A 74 -1.67 -16.20 4.44
C ASN A 74 -2.55 -16.86 5.51
N GLN A 75 -2.24 -18.11 5.84
CA GLN A 75 -2.91 -18.81 6.94
C GLN A 75 -2.58 -18.15 8.29
N HIS A 76 -3.62 -17.88 9.08
CA HIS A 76 -3.50 -17.24 10.39
C HIS A 76 -4.44 -17.91 11.41
N PRO A 77 -4.04 -18.11 12.68
CA PRO A 77 -4.91 -18.72 13.70
C PRO A 77 -6.20 -17.94 13.97
N HIS A 78 -6.16 -16.63 13.75
CA HIS A 78 -7.28 -15.69 13.90
C HIS A 78 -7.86 -15.26 12.54
N GLU A 79 -7.87 -16.16 11.55
CA GLU A 79 -8.32 -15.85 10.19
C GLU A 79 -9.75 -15.28 10.17
N ALA A 80 -10.68 -15.85 10.95
CA ALA A 80 -12.06 -15.40 10.97
C ALA A 80 -12.19 -13.95 11.47
N GLU A 81 -11.49 -13.63 12.55
CA GLU A 81 -11.48 -12.30 13.16
C GLU A 81 -10.79 -11.27 12.24
N ILE A 82 -9.72 -11.68 11.53
CA ILE A 82 -9.06 -10.82 10.54
C ILE A 82 -10.00 -10.54 9.36
N HIS A 83 -10.70 -11.54 8.86
CA HIS A 83 -11.68 -11.34 7.79
C HIS A 83 -12.82 -10.41 8.21
N GLU A 84 -13.33 -10.56 9.44
CA GLU A 84 -14.33 -9.65 10.00
C GLU A 84 -13.79 -8.21 10.15
N TRP A 85 -12.54 -8.06 10.59
CA TRP A 85 -11.88 -6.76 10.68
C TRP A 85 -11.66 -6.08 9.32
N LEU A 86 -11.38 -6.86 8.27
CA LEU A 86 -11.19 -6.35 6.92
C LEU A 86 -12.52 -6.05 6.21
N ASP A 87 -13.58 -6.80 6.51
CA ASP A 87 -14.88 -6.65 5.86
C ASP A 87 -15.46 -5.24 6.08
N GLY A 88 -15.67 -4.51 4.96
CA GLY A 88 -16.16 -3.14 5.00
C GLY A 88 -15.18 -2.09 5.56
N ASN A 89 -13.93 -2.43 5.87
CA ASN A 89 -12.92 -1.48 6.35
C ASN A 89 -12.35 -0.62 5.22
N LEU A 90 -13.16 0.33 4.76
CA LEU A 90 -12.84 1.22 3.63
C LEU A 90 -11.64 2.14 3.92
N ILE A 91 -11.35 2.43 5.18
CA ILE A 91 -10.20 3.28 5.56
C ILE A 91 -8.90 2.53 5.30
N LEU A 92 -8.80 1.28 5.75
CA LEU A 92 -7.62 0.45 5.47
C LEU A 92 -7.48 0.14 3.97
N ALA A 93 -8.57 -0.26 3.31
CA ALA A 93 -8.53 -0.57 1.88
C ALA A 93 -8.05 0.63 1.05
N ARG A 94 -8.52 1.84 1.37
CA ARG A 94 -8.05 3.06 0.73
C ARG A 94 -6.56 3.31 0.97
N LYS A 95 -6.10 3.20 2.23
CA LYS A 95 -4.69 3.44 2.58
C LYS A 95 -3.76 2.43 1.94
N PHE A 96 -4.19 1.17 1.89
CA PHE A 96 -3.50 0.13 1.16
C PHE A 96 -3.28 0.54 -0.30
N LYS A 97 -4.34 1.01 -0.99
CA LYS A 97 -4.23 1.40 -2.40
C LYS A 97 -3.37 2.65 -2.62
N GLU A 98 -3.40 3.61 -1.69
CA GLU A 98 -2.49 4.77 -1.71
C GLU A 98 -1.02 4.31 -1.63
N ILE A 99 -0.70 3.35 -0.76
CA ILE A 99 0.65 2.79 -0.63
C ILE A 99 1.03 2.00 -1.88
N GLU A 100 0.13 1.16 -2.38
CA GLU A 100 0.36 0.37 -3.60
C GLU A 100 0.75 1.26 -4.78
N VAL A 101 0.00 2.35 -5.02
CA VAL A 101 0.32 3.32 -6.07
C VAL A 101 1.71 3.93 -5.88
N LEU A 102 2.08 4.28 -4.64
CA LEU A 102 3.42 4.81 -4.35
C LEU A 102 4.52 3.81 -4.67
N PHE A 103 4.34 2.54 -4.29
CA PHE A 103 5.31 1.49 -4.58
C PHE A 103 5.34 1.11 -6.07
N GLU A 104 4.22 1.17 -6.77
CA GLU A 104 4.16 1.00 -8.23
C GLU A 104 4.96 2.10 -8.95
N LEU A 105 4.83 3.35 -8.50
CA LEU A 105 5.59 4.47 -9.05
C LEU A 105 7.09 4.33 -8.79
N VAL A 106 7.47 3.94 -7.58
CA VAL A 106 8.88 3.63 -7.25
C VAL A 106 9.40 2.53 -8.15
N ARG A 107 8.67 1.41 -8.24
CA ARG A 107 9.03 0.26 -9.08
C ARG A 107 9.17 0.66 -10.55
N ALA A 108 8.22 1.41 -11.11
CA ALA A 108 8.26 1.86 -12.50
C ALA A 108 9.43 2.81 -12.79
N ALA A 109 9.79 3.67 -11.84
CA ALA A 109 10.91 4.59 -11.99
C ALA A 109 12.28 3.90 -11.89
N GLU A 110 12.41 2.88 -11.04
CA GLU A 110 13.65 2.10 -10.85
C GLU A 110 13.94 1.14 -12.01
N SER A 111 12.88 0.58 -12.61
CA SER A 111 12.94 -0.43 -13.66
C SER A 111 12.52 0.14 -15.02
N ALA A 112 12.94 1.36 -15.34
CA ALA A 112 12.55 2.03 -16.58
C ALA A 112 12.89 1.17 -17.82
N GLY A 113 11.85 0.74 -18.55
CA GLY A 113 11.97 -0.11 -19.74
C GLY A 113 11.67 -1.59 -19.51
N GLU A 114 11.38 -2.00 -18.27
CA GLU A 114 10.89 -3.35 -17.96
C GLU A 114 9.36 -3.41 -18.06
N LEU A 115 8.85 -4.58 -18.47
CA LEU A 115 7.42 -4.89 -18.44
C LEU A 115 7.16 -5.81 -17.24
N PHE A 116 6.30 -5.37 -16.34
CA PHE A 116 5.85 -6.19 -15.21
C PHE A 116 4.71 -7.10 -15.64
N SER A 117 4.60 -8.25 -14.98
CA SER A 117 3.45 -9.14 -15.14
C SER A 117 2.17 -8.42 -14.73
N GLU A 118 1.11 -8.55 -15.53
CA GLU A 118 -0.25 -8.10 -15.13
C GLU A 118 -0.78 -8.90 -13.93
N ASN A 119 -0.18 -10.06 -13.64
CA ASN A 119 -0.50 -10.92 -12.49
C ASN A 119 0.42 -10.65 -11.28
N SER A 120 1.08 -9.49 -11.25
CA SER A 120 1.93 -9.07 -10.14
C SER A 120 1.07 -8.36 -9.10
N ASN A 121 0.85 -9.00 -7.96
CA ASN A 121 0.06 -8.43 -6.88
C ASN A 121 0.95 -7.67 -5.91
N PHE A 122 0.43 -6.58 -5.36
CA PHE A 122 1.08 -5.84 -4.28
C PHE A 122 0.62 -6.37 -2.92
N HIS A 123 1.55 -6.53 -2.00
CA HIS A 123 1.29 -7.07 -0.67
C HIS A 123 1.87 -6.16 0.41
N ILE A 124 1.17 -6.11 1.55
CA ILE A 124 1.71 -5.58 2.80
C ILE A 124 1.75 -6.70 3.83
N GLY A 125 2.95 -7.10 4.22
CA GLY A 125 3.21 -7.98 5.35
C GLY A 125 3.35 -7.19 6.65
N LEU A 126 2.48 -7.42 7.61
CA LEU A 126 2.61 -6.94 8.99
C LEU A 126 3.36 -7.99 9.81
N THR A 127 4.56 -7.65 10.29
CA THR A 127 5.42 -8.56 11.05
C THR A 127 5.83 -7.95 12.38
N SER A 128 6.35 -8.77 13.30
CA SER A 128 6.94 -8.29 14.56
C SER A 128 8.21 -7.46 14.37
N ALA A 129 8.84 -7.51 13.19
CA ALA A 129 10.01 -6.69 12.84
C ALA A 129 9.65 -5.36 12.14
N GLY A 130 8.37 -5.13 11.85
CA GLY A 130 7.87 -3.99 11.09
C GLY A 130 7.11 -4.41 9.82
N PRO A 131 6.49 -3.44 9.13
CA PRO A 131 5.80 -3.71 7.88
C PRO A 131 6.77 -3.92 6.72
N ILE A 132 6.37 -4.76 5.78
CA ILE A 132 7.11 -5.06 4.55
C ILE A 132 6.13 -4.88 3.38
N ALA A 133 6.51 -4.09 2.39
CA ALA A 133 5.79 -3.97 1.12
C ALA A 133 6.56 -4.73 0.04
N TYR A 134 5.87 -5.55 -0.74
CA TYR A 134 6.49 -6.35 -1.80
C TYR A 134 5.50 -6.66 -2.92
N PHE A 135 6.03 -7.05 -4.07
CA PHE A 135 5.25 -7.56 -5.19
C PHE A 135 5.49 -9.06 -5.33
N GLU A 136 4.43 -9.82 -5.58
CA GLU A 136 4.51 -11.25 -5.88
C GLU A 136 3.88 -11.54 -7.23
N ASP A 137 4.65 -12.19 -8.11
CA ASP A 137 4.16 -12.60 -9.42
C ASP A 137 3.46 -13.96 -9.31
N HIS A 138 2.18 -14.04 -9.62
CA HIS A 138 1.52 -15.33 -9.79
C HIS A 138 1.92 -15.94 -11.13
N HIS A 139 2.86 -16.87 -11.08
CA HIS A 139 3.06 -17.81 -12.18
C HIS A 139 1.85 -18.73 -12.27
N SER A 140 0.96 -18.48 -13.22
CA SER A 140 -0.09 -19.43 -13.59
C SER A 140 0.59 -20.74 -14.00
N HIS A 141 0.45 -21.78 -13.17
CA HIS A 141 0.85 -23.15 -13.50
C HIS A 141 -0.22 -23.83 -14.35
#